data_AF-A0A7S2U626-F1
#
_entry.id   AF-A0A7S2U626-F1
#
_cell.length_a   1.000
_cell.length_b   1.000
_cell.length_c   1.000
_cell.angle_alpha   90.00
_cell.angle_beta   90.00
_cell.angle_gamma   90.00
#
_symmetry.space_group_name_H-M   'P 1'
#
loop_
_entity.id
_entity.type
_entity.pdbx_description
1 polymer ?
#
loop_
_entity_poly.entity_id
_entity_poly.type
_entity_poly.pdbx_seq_one_letter_code
_entity_poly.pdbx_strand_id
1 'polypeptide(L)'
;MTMRLSATILLVIASAFCPVECFQTALPAAKPSRALLSTLSMAPKFDPKTQKWSPTSPEDEEGYPVFGTLLRQGPKPFFQRLSSGDDYEQAVYKYMAKDDCSRNEAQGNMDAYFENPNDWQYQKLREKDGAAKFDYANANMDPKQLVLTAIWSVVVTYFLSDIALFIYKAGLEKGLY
;
A
#
# COMPACT_ATOMS: atom_id res chain seq x y z
N MET A 1 7.44 -52.13 -17.05
CA MET A 1 8.24 -51.54 -15.96
C MET A 1 9.26 -50.63 -16.61
N THR A 2 8.86 -49.39 -16.90
CA THR A 2 9.62 -48.43 -17.70
C THR A 2 9.73 -47.11 -16.93
N MET A 3 10.97 -46.63 -16.87
CA MET A 3 11.50 -45.58 -16.00
C MET A 3 10.66 -44.30 -16.02
N ARG A 4 10.05 -44.00 -14.87
CA ARG A 4 9.67 -42.63 -14.46
C ARG A 4 10.82 -42.06 -13.61
N LEU A 5 10.89 -40.73 -13.54
CA LEU A 5 11.79 -39.91 -12.70
C LEU A 5 13.19 -39.65 -13.28
N SER A 6 13.29 -38.79 -14.29
CA SER A 6 14.50 -37.96 -14.45
C SER A 6 14.23 -36.78 -15.39
N ALA A 7 13.62 -35.71 -14.87
CA ALA A 7 13.66 -34.37 -15.50
C ALA A 7 13.06 -33.26 -14.63
N THR A 8 12.15 -33.57 -13.69
CA THR A 8 11.36 -32.54 -13.00
C THR A 8 11.93 -32.08 -11.65
N ILE A 9 13.05 -32.63 -11.17
CA ILE A 9 13.61 -32.38 -9.82
C ILE A 9 14.92 -31.56 -9.87
N LEU A 10 15.22 -30.90 -11.01
CA LEU A 10 16.44 -30.09 -11.16
C LEU A 10 16.18 -28.60 -11.44
N LEU A 11 14.98 -28.10 -11.14
CA LEU A 11 14.64 -26.67 -11.28
C LEU A 11 14.00 -26.07 -10.01
N VAL A 12 14.39 -26.55 -8.82
CA VAL A 12 13.91 -26.04 -7.52
C VAL A 12 15.04 -25.45 -6.66
N ILE A 13 16.31 -25.48 -7.10
CA ILE A 13 17.47 -25.05 -6.29
C ILE A 13 18.12 -23.75 -6.83
N ALA A 14 17.50 -23.05 -7.78
CA ALA A 14 18.11 -21.85 -8.39
C ALA A 14 17.49 -20.50 -8.00
N SER A 15 16.63 -20.43 -6.97
CA SER A 15 16.03 -19.16 -6.51
C SER A 15 16.41 -18.72 -5.09
N ALA A 16 17.34 -19.42 -4.42
CA ALA A 16 17.73 -19.13 -3.04
C ALA A 16 18.93 -18.17 -2.89
N PHE A 17 19.31 -17.43 -3.93
CA PHE A 17 20.28 -16.34 -3.83
C PHE A 17 19.70 -15.06 -4.40
N CYS A 18 18.83 -14.42 -3.61
CA CYS A 18 18.57 -13.00 -3.75
C CYS A 18 19.64 -12.29 -2.90
N PRO A 19 20.69 -11.70 -3.48
CA PRO A 19 21.46 -10.72 -2.73
C PRO A 19 20.52 -9.55 -2.45
N VAL A 20 20.16 -9.38 -1.17
CA VAL A 20 19.57 -8.15 -0.66
C VAL A 20 20.67 -7.09 -0.72
N GLU A 21 20.93 -6.58 -1.91
CA GLU A 21 21.71 -5.36 -2.09
C GLU A 21 20.81 -4.19 -1.71
N CYS A 22 20.98 -3.75 -0.46
CA CYS A 22 20.47 -2.50 0.06
C CYS A 22 21.08 -1.35 -0.74
N PHE A 23 20.48 -1.02 -1.89
CA PHE A 23 20.87 0.14 -2.69
C PHE A 23 20.27 1.38 -2.04
N GLN A 24 20.99 1.93 -1.05
CA GLN A 24 20.78 3.31 -0.59
C GLN A 24 21.30 4.27 -1.66
N THR A 25 20.50 4.57 -2.67
CA THR A 25 20.70 5.77 -3.49
C THR A 25 20.21 6.97 -2.70
N ALA A 26 21.16 7.66 -2.05
CA ALA A 26 20.96 9.01 -1.57
C ALA A 26 20.64 9.92 -2.77
N LEU A 27 19.36 10.28 -2.94
CA LEU A 27 18.96 11.31 -3.89
C LEU A 27 19.26 12.70 -3.31
N PRO A 28 19.72 13.66 -4.14
CA PRO A 28 19.91 15.03 -3.70
C PRO A 28 18.57 15.67 -3.32
N ALA A 29 18.54 16.32 -2.16
CA ALA A 29 17.39 17.06 -1.65
C ALA A 29 16.91 18.11 -2.65
N ALA A 30 15.75 17.88 -3.25
CA ALA A 30 15.04 18.90 -4.01
C ALA A 30 14.57 20.00 -3.05
N LYS A 31 14.98 21.24 -3.30
CA LYS A 31 14.50 22.44 -2.59
C LYS A 31 12.97 22.52 -2.71
N PRO A 32 12.21 22.64 -1.60
CA PRO A 32 10.80 22.94 -1.71
C PRO A 32 10.62 24.36 -2.24
N SER A 33 9.98 24.45 -3.42
CA SER A 33 9.42 25.68 -3.95
C SER A 33 8.35 26.16 -2.97
N ARG A 34 8.60 27.34 -2.39
CA ARG A 34 7.70 28.00 -1.44
C ARG A 34 6.54 28.64 -2.21
N ALA A 35 5.53 27.84 -2.55
CA ALA A 35 4.22 28.37 -2.89
C ALA A 35 3.44 28.60 -1.58
N LEU A 36 3.64 29.79 -1.00
CA LEU A 36 2.78 30.34 0.04
C LEU A 36 1.55 30.97 -0.62
N LEU A 37 0.39 30.85 0.04
CA LEU A 37 -0.88 31.57 -0.17
C LEU A 37 -1.98 30.83 -0.96
N SER A 38 -2.62 29.90 -0.27
CA SER A 38 -4.09 29.69 -0.19
C SER A 38 -4.23 28.38 0.60
N THR A 39 -4.82 28.33 1.80
CA THR A 39 -6.13 27.65 1.98
C THR A 39 -6.50 27.57 3.48
N LEU A 40 -6.61 28.70 4.18
CA LEU A 40 -7.22 28.72 5.53
C LEU A 40 -8.72 28.33 5.54
N SER A 41 -9.30 27.99 4.38
CA SER A 41 -10.70 27.63 4.17
C SER A 41 -10.95 26.13 3.89
N MET A 42 -9.90 25.29 3.81
CA MET A 42 -10.00 23.90 3.33
C MET A 42 -9.94 22.83 4.44
N ALA A 43 -9.75 23.22 5.70
CA ALA A 43 -9.70 22.23 6.78
C ALA A 43 -11.11 21.63 7.02
N PRO A 44 -11.25 20.29 7.19
CA PRO A 44 -12.51 19.66 7.58
C PRO A 44 -13.03 20.25 8.90
N LYS A 45 -14.34 20.45 9.01
CA LYS A 45 -14.94 21.02 10.22
C LYS A 45 -15.38 19.91 11.17
N PHE A 46 -15.00 20.04 12.44
CA PHE A 46 -15.48 19.17 13.51
C PHE A 46 -16.84 19.65 14.02
N ASP A 47 -17.84 18.80 13.98
CA ASP A 47 -19.13 19.06 14.61
C ASP A 47 -19.14 18.48 16.04
N PRO A 48 -19.11 19.32 17.09
CA PRO A 48 -19.08 18.87 18.47
C PRO A 48 -20.35 18.16 18.92
N LYS A 49 -21.47 18.27 18.18
CA LYS A 49 -22.73 17.57 18.50
C LYS A 49 -22.73 16.12 18.04
N THR A 50 -22.14 15.85 16.88
CA THR A 50 -22.07 14.51 16.28
C THR A 50 -20.73 13.81 16.54
N GLN A 51 -19.74 14.53 17.06
CA GLN A 51 -18.35 14.09 17.22
C GLN A 51 -17.72 13.59 15.92
N LYS A 52 -18.21 14.08 14.77
CA LYS A 52 -17.75 13.71 13.44
C LYS A 52 -17.13 14.91 12.73
N TRP A 53 -16.17 14.60 11.87
CA TRP A 53 -15.59 15.53 10.91
C TRP A 53 -16.38 15.48 9.61
N SER A 54 -16.70 16.64 9.06
CA SER A 54 -17.36 16.80 7.78
C SER A 54 -16.49 17.61 6.81
N PRO A 55 -16.49 17.26 5.51
CA PRO A 55 -15.82 18.07 4.49
C PRO A 55 -16.41 19.48 4.43
N THR A 56 -15.56 20.47 4.13
CA THR A 56 -15.99 21.89 4.03
C THR A 56 -16.31 22.26 2.58
N SER A 57 -15.72 21.56 1.61
CA SER A 57 -15.99 21.70 0.17
C SER A 57 -16.07 20.32 -0.52
N PRO A 58 -16.67 20.22 -1.71
CA PRO A 58 -16.67 18.97 -2.50
C PRO A 58 -15.27 18.51 -2.91
N GLU A 59 -14.29 19.42 -2.95
CA GLU A 59 -12.89 19.10 -3.21
C GLU A 59 -12.25 18.34 -2.02
N ASP A 60 -12.79 18.51 -0.80
CA ASP A 60 -12.42 17.73 0.39
C ASP A 60 -13.04 16.32 0.40
N GLU A 61 -13.85 15.97 -0.58
CA GLU A 61 -14.32 14.58 -0.79
C GLU A 61 -13.42 13.85 -1.80
N GLU A 62 -12.79 14.60 -2.72
CA GLU A 62 -12.07 14.07 -3.87
C GLU A 62 -10.64 13.62 -3.50
N GLY A 63 -10.56 12.44 -2.87
CA GLY A 63 -9.33 11.69 -2.64
C GLY A 63 -9.09 10.64 -3.74
N TYR A 64 -7.99 9.88 -3.63
CA TYR A 64 -7.74 8.80 -4.58
C TYR A 64 -8.65 7.58 -4.32
N PRO A 65 -8.99 6.82 -5.39
CA PRO A 65 -9.92 5.69 -5.28
C PRO A 65 -9.38 4.58 -4.37
N VAL A 66 -10.27 3.73 -3.85
CA VAL A 66 -9.92 2.63 -2.93
C VAL A 66 -8.86 1.69 -3.50
N PHE A 67 -8.89 1.40 -4.80
CA PHE A 67 -7.85 0.61 -5.47
C PHE A 67 -6.47 1.28 -5.44
N GLY A 68 -6.42 2.62 -5.35
CA GLY A 68 -5.19 3.36 -5.18
C GLY A 68 -4.50 3.07 -3.84
N THR A 69 -5.26 2.71 -2.79
CA THR A 69 -4.69 2.25 -1.51
C THR A 69 -3.98 0.90 -1.68
N LEU A 70 -4.61 -0.03 -2.39
CA LEU A 70 -4.05 -1.36 -2.64
C LEU A 70 -2.69 -1.28 -3.35
N LEU A 71 -2.59 -0.41 -4.36
CA LEU A 71 -1.38 -0.27 -5.16
C LEU A 71 -0.24 0.44 -4.41
N ARG A 72 -0.57 1.38 -3.52
CA ARG A 72 0.43 2.22 -2.82
C ARG A 72 0.90 1.62 -1.51
N GLN A 73 -0.06 1.23 -0.68
CA GLN A 73 0.16 0.89 0.73
C GLN A 73 -0.18 -0.56 1.05
N GLY A 74 -0.85 -1.26 0.13
CA GLY A 74 -1.03 -2.71 0.20
C GLY A 74 -2.44 -3.16 0.61
N PRO A 75 -2.60 -4.47 0.83
CA PRO A 75 -3.91 -5.09 0.97
C PRO A 75 -4.61 -4.77 2.29
N LYS A 76 -3.88 -4.55 3.39
CA LYS A 76 -4.47 -4.33 4.70
C LYS A 76 -5.25 -3.01 4.78
N PRO A 77 -4.70 -1.83 4.44
CA PRO A 77 -5.48 -0.60 4.42
C PRO A 77 -6.59 -0.66 3.35
N PHE A 78 -6.40 -1.41 2.25
CA PHE A 78 -7.46 -1.63 1.26
C PHE A 78 -8.67 -2.34 1.85
N PHE A 79 -8.47 -3.46 2.54
CA PHE A 79 -9.57 -4.18 3.21
C PHE A 79 -10.18 -3.36 4.35
N GLN A 80 -9.39 -2.53 5.02
CA GLN A 80 -9.89 -1.63 6.05
C GLN A 80 -10.81 -0.54 5.47
N ARG A 81 -10.47 0.04 4.32
CA ARG A 81 -11.37 0.97 3.62
C ARG A 81 -12.68 0.30 3.17
N LEU A 82 -12.63 -0.99 2.82
CA LEU A 82 -13.83 -1.74 2.43
C LEU A 82 -14.71 -2.16 3.61
N SER A 83 -14.11 -2.50 4.76
CA SER A 83 -14.83 -3.01 5.93
C SER A 83 -15.24 -1.92 6.93
N SER A 84 -14.45 -0.86 7.05
CA SER A 84 -14.64 0.24 8.00
C SER A 84 -14.40 1.60 7.31
N GLY A 85 -15.12 1.85 6.21
CA GLY A 85 -14.96 3.07 5.40
C GLY A 85 -15.24 4.35 6.19
N ASP A 86 -16.28 4.37 7.03
CA ASP A 86 -16.64 5.57 7.81
C ASP A 86 -15.55 5.93 8.83
N ASP A 87 -15.06 4.95 9.60
CA ASP A 87 -14.00 5.17 10.59
C ASP A 87 -12.69 5.60 9.93
N TYR A 88 -12.41 5.05 8.74
CA TYR A 88 -11.28 5.44 7.93
C TYR A 88 -11.38 6.91 7.49
N GLU A 89 -12.51 7.33 6.94
CA GLU A 89 -12.71 8.71 6.47
C GLU A 89 -12.66 9.70 7.64
N GLN A 90 -13.19 9.34 8.80
CA GLN A 90 -13.07 10.14 10.02
C GLN A 90 -11.60 10.28 10.47
N ALA A 91 -10.79 9.23 10.37
CA ALA A 91 -9.36 9.29 10.67
C ALA A 91 -8.61 10.20 9.68
N VAL A 92 -8.94 10.12 8.38
CA VAL A 92 -8.37 10.99 7.34
C VAL A 92 -8.71 12.45 7.61
N TYR A 93 -9.98 12.78 7.85
CA TYR A 93 -10.38 14.16 8.14
C TYR A 93 -9.75 14.71 9.42
N LYS A 94 -9.67 13.89 10.47
CA LYS A 94 -8.97 14.25 11.70
C LYS A 94 -7.49 14.54 11.45
N TYR A 95 -6.86 13.78 10.56
CA TYR A 95 -5.47 13.99 10.20
C TYR A 95 -5.28 15.25 9.35
N MET A 96 -6.15 15.47 8.35
CA MET A 96 -6.18 16.70 7.54
C MET A 96 -6.27 17.95 8.42
N ALA A 97 -7.19 17.96 9.40
CA ALA A 97 -7.36 19.09 10.30
C ALA A 97 -6.20 19.28 11.28
N LYS A 98 -5.48 18.21 11.63
CA LYS A 98 -4.37 18.27 12.60
C LYS A 98 -3.06 18.72 11.95
N ASP A 99 -2.74 18.15 10.80
CA ASP A 99 -1.46 18.36 10.10
C ASP A 99 -1.58 19.36 8.93
N ASP A 100 -2.77 19.96 8.75
CA ASP A 100 -3.10 20.98 7.73
C ASP A 100 -2.61 20.58 6.33
N CYS A 101 -3.01 19.37 5.90
CA CYS A 101 -2.56 18.76 4.67
C CYS A 101 -3.71 18.40 3.73
N SER A 102 -3.37 18.23 2.44
CA SER A 102 -4.33 17.83 1.42
C SER A 102 -4.91 16.45 1.70
N ARG A 103 -6.11 16.17 1.19
CA ARG A 103 -6.80 14.88 1.37
C ARG A 103 -5.98 13.68 0.90
N ASN A 104 -5.34 13.78 -0.27
CA ASN A 104 -4.51 12.70 -0.81
C ASN A 104 -3.32 12.39 0.12
N GLU A 105 -2.69 13.42 0.66
CA GLU A 105 -1.60 13.25 1.61
C GLU A 105 -2.10 12.65 2.93
N ALA A 106 -3.24 13.10 3.43
CA ALA A 106 -3.86 12.54 4.63
C ALA A 106 -4.27 11.07 4.45
N GLN A 107 -4.87 10.71 3.31
CA GLN A 107 -5.18 9.32 2.97
C GLN A 107 -3.91 8.46 2.91
N GLY A 108 -2.85 8.94 2.24
CA GLY A 108 -1.56 8.24 2.22
C GLY A 108 -0.98 8.02 3.62
N ASN A 109 -1.04 9.03 4.49
CA ASN A 109 -0.56 8.92 5.87
C ASN A 109 -1.41 7.95 6.72
N MET A 110 -2.74 7.97 6.56
CA MET A 110 -3.61 7.03 7.27
C MET A 110 -3.45 5.61 6.77
N ASP A 111 -3.33 5.41 5.46
CA ASP A 111 -3.05 4.10 4.88
C ASP A 111 -1.71 3.53 5.41
N ALA A 112 -0.66 4.36 5.49
CA ALA A 112 0.63 3.97 6.05
C ALA A 112 0.54 3.64 7.56
N TYR A 113 -0.22 4.42 8.33
CA TYR A 113 -0.48 4.15 9.74
C TYR A 113 -1.20 2.81 9.94
N PHE A 114 -2.20 2.51 9.11
CA PHE A 114 -2.93 1.25 9.20
C PHE A 114 -2.11 0.04 8.74
N GLU A 115 -1.23 0.21 7.75
CA GLU A 115 -0.29 -0.83 7.34
C GLU A 115 0.68 -1.15 8.48
N ASN A 116 1.46 -0.15 8.93
CA ASN A 116 2.45 -0.31 9.98
C ASN A 116 2.53 0.94 10.90
N PRO A 117 1.82 0.94 12.05
CA PRO A 117 1.77 2.11 12.92
C PRO A 117 3.11 2.42 13.60
N ASN A 118 3.95 1.40 13.85
CA ASN A 118 5.25 1.58 14.50
C ASN A 118 6.24 2.31 13.58
N ASP A 119 6.30 1.89 12.32
CA ASP A 119 7.15 2.53 11.32
C ASP A 119 6.67 3.95 11.00
N TRP A 120 5.36 4.12 10.81
CA TRP A 120 4.77 5.44 10.61
C TRP A 120 5.10 6.41 11.76
N GLN A 121 4.96 5.96 13.02
CA GLN A 121 5.26 6.79 14.18
C GLN A 121 6.74 7.15 14.24
N TYR A 122 7.63 6.21 13.94
CA TYR A 122 9.07 6.48 13.85
C TYR A 122 9.38 7.53 12.78
N GLN A 123 8.79 7.42 11.60
CA GLN A 123 8.95 8.40 10.53
C GLN A 123 8.44 9.79 10.95
N LYS A 124 7.27 9.87 11.62
CA LYS A 124 6.73 11.13 12.14
C LYS A 124 7.59 11.77 13.21
N LEU A 125 8.24 10.97 14.06
CA LEU A 125 9.22 11.49 15.02
C LEU A 125 10.43 12.09 14.28
N ARG A 126 10.95 11.40 13.26
CA ARG A 126 12.05 11.91 12.45
C ARG A 126 11.70 13.19 11.68
N GLU A 127 10.48 13.28 11.14
CA GLU A 127 9.97 14.51 10.49
C GLU A 127 9.96 15.69 11.47
N LYS A 128 9.56 15.45 12.74
CA LYS A 128 9.63 16.47 13.80
C LYS A 128 11.06 16.85 14.17
N ASP A 129 11.99 15.90 14.11
CA ASP A 129 13.41 16.12 14.32
C ASP A 129 14.10 16.80 13.11
N GLY A 130 13.35 17.13 12.05
CA GLY A 130 13.82 17.89 10.89
C GLY A 130 14.19 17.05 9.67
N ALA A 131 13.88 15.75 9.65
CA ALA A 131 14.00 14.93 8.45
C ALA A 131 12.97 15.37 7.38
N ALA A 132 13.24 15.01 6.13
CA ALA A 132 12.32 15.29 5.02
C ALA A 132 10.97 14.57 5.23
N LYS A 133 9.88 15.27 4.91
CA LYS A 133 8.52 14.71 4.95
C LYS A 133 8.38 13.60 3.90
N PHE A 134 7.90 12.44 4.33
CA PHE A 134 7.72 11.32 3.42
C PHE A 134 6.40 11.44 2.65
N ASP A 135 6.45 11.33 1.32
CA ASP A 135 5.27 11.38 0.46
C ASP A 135 4.63 9.99 0.33
N TYR A 136 3.69 9.70 1.24
CA TYR A 136 2.91 8.47 1.22
C TYR A 136 1.83 8.43 0.13
N ALA A 137 1.48 9.55 -0.50
CA ALA A 137 0.46 9.59 -1.54
C ALA A 137 1.01 9.07 -2.88
N ASN A 138 2.32 9.15 -3.09
CA ASN A 138 2.99 8.67 -4.31
C ASN A 138 4.00 7.54 -4.04
N ALA A 139 4.05 7.03 -2.82
CA ALA A 139 4.89 5.88 -2.47
C ALA A 139 4.56 4.66 -3.36
N ASN A 140 5.60 3.97 -3.83
CA ASN A 140 5.51 2.73 -4.61
C ASN A 140 4.77 2.82 -5.96
N MET A 141 4.60 4.02 -6.51
CA MET A 141 3.89 4.24 -7.79
C MET A 141 4.79 4.25 -9.03
N ASP A 142 6.00 3.68 -8.97
CA ASP A 142 6.86 3.57 -10.17
C ASP A 142 6.19 2.63 -11.20
N PRO A 143 5.82 3.11 -12.40
CA PRO A 143 5.15 2.30 -13.42
C PRO A 143 5.93 1.04 -13.76
N LYS A 144 7.27 1.08 -13.72
CA LYS A 144 8.11 -0.09 -14.01
C LYS A 144 7.93 -1.19 -12.97
N GLN A 145 7.89 -0.81 -11.69
CA GLN A 145 7.69 -1.75 -10.59
C GLN A 145 6.28 -2.34 -10.62
N LEU A 146 5.27 -1.53 -10.92
CA LEU A 146 3.89 -2.00 -11.06
C LEU A 146 3.75 -3.04 -12.18
N VAL A 147 4.31 -2.75 -13.37
CA VAL A 147 4.27 -3.69 -14.51
C VAL A 147 5.03 -4.97 -14.17
N LEU A 148 6.20 -4.87 -13.56
CA LEU A 148 6.99 -6.04 -13.16
C LEU A 148 6.24 -6.91 -12.15
N THR A 149 5.63 -6.29 -11.15
CA THR A 149 4.81 -6.98 -10.14
C THR A 149 3.60 -7.66 -10.78
N ALA A 150 2.93 -7.00 -11.72
CA ALA A 150 1.83 -7.58 -12.46
C ALA A 150 2.26 -8.81 -13.27
N ILE A 151 3.38 -8.75 -14.00
CA ILE A 151 3.90 -9.89 -14.76
C ILE A 151 4.23 -11.06 -13.83
N TRP A 152 4.96 -10.80 -12.73
CA TRP A 152 5.29 -11.85 -11.76
C TRP A 152 4.06 -12.44 -11.09
N SER A 153 3.04 -11.62 -10.80
CA SER A 153 1.79 -12.12 -10.22
C SER A 153 1.08 -13.14 -11.13
N VAL A 154 1.10 -12.92 -12.46
CA VAL A 154 0.52 -13.87 -13.43
C VAL A 154 1.32 -15.16 -13.45
N VAL A 155 2.66 -15.08 -13.48
CA VAL A 155 3.54 -16.26 -13.47
C VAL A 155 3.31 -17.10 -12.21
N VAL A 156 3.34 -16.47 -11.03
CA VAL A 156 3.11 -17.17 -9.75
C VAL A 156 1.70 -17.77 -9.70
N THR A 157 0.67 -17.04 -10.15
CA THR A 157 -0.71 -17.54 -10.17
C THR A 157 -0.87 -18.76 -11.06
N TYR A 158 -0.20 -18.77 -12.22
CA TYR A 158 -0.19 -19.93 -13.12
C TYR A 158 0.41 -21.17 -12.44
N PHE A 159 1.60 -21.03 -11.83
CA PHE A 159 2.25 -22.13 -11.14
C PHE A 159 1.43 -22.66 -9.95
N LEU A 160 0.83 -21.77 -9.15
CA LEU A 160 -0.03 -22.17 -8.04
C LEU A 160 -1.29 -22.92 -8.52
N SER A 161 -1.88 -22.47 -9.63
CA SER A 161 -3.05 -23.12 -10.23
C SER A 161 -2.71 -24.50 -10.77
N ASP A 162 -1.54 -24.66 -11.41
CA ASP A 162 -1.07 -25.95 -11.90
C ASP A 162 -0.83 -26.95 -10.75
N ILE A 163 -0.19 -26.49 -9.67
CA ILE A 163 0.01 -27.29 -8.46
C ILE A 163 -1.32 -27.68 -7.82
N ALA A 164 -2.25 -26.74 -7.69
CA ALA A 164 -3.57 -27.00 -7.11
C ALA A 164 -4.36 -28.03 -7.93
N LEU A 165 -4.34 -27.91 -9.26
CA LEU A 165 -4.97 -28.87 -10.17
C LEU A 165 -4.30 -30.25 -10.10
N PHE A 166 -2.97 -30.31 -9.98
CA PHE A 166 -2.24 -31.55 -9.79
C PHE A 166 -2.64 -32.25 -8.48
N ILE A 167 -2.68 -31.52 -7.37
CA ILE A 167 -3.09 -32.05 -6.06
C ILE A 167 -4.54 -32.54 -6.11
N TYR A 168 -5.43 -31.75 -6.71
CA TYR A 168 -6.84 -32.11 -6.85
C TYR A 168 -7.02 -33.42 -7.65
N LYS A 169 -6.34 -33.55 -8.81
CA LYS A 169 -6.36 -34.78 -9.61
C LYS A 169 -5.76 -35.98 -8.87
N ALA A 170 -4.63 -35.80 -8.20
CA ALA A 170 -4.01 -36.86 -7.41
C ALA A 170 -4.88 -37.30 -6.21
N GLY A 171 -5.64 -36.38 -5.64
CA GLY A 171 -6.62 -36.67 -4.58
C GLY A 171 -7.80 -37.51 -5.08
N LEU A 172 -8.35 -37.15 -6.25
CA LEU A 172 -9.40 -37.93 -6.93
C LEU A 172 -8.94 -39.34 -7.26
N GLU A 173 -7.74 -39.52 -7.82
CA GLU A 173 -7.19 -40.85 -8.14
C GLU A 173 -7.01 -41.74 -6.90
N LYS A 174 -6.79 -41.14 -5.73
CA LYS A 174 -6.62 -41.84 -4.45
C LYS A 174 -7.92 -42.03 -3.68
N GLY A 175 -9.06 -41.55 -4.20
CA GLY A 175 -10.35 -41.61 -3.51
C GLY A 175 -10.40 -40.82 -2.19
N LEU A 176 -9.58 -39.78 -2.06
CA LEU A 176 -9.55 -38.90 -0.88
C LEU A 176 -10.65 -37.82 -0.91
N TYR A 177 -11.26 -37.60 -2.07
CA TYR A 177 -12.34 -36.63 -2.32
C TYR A 177 -13.43 -37.26 -3.20
#